data_AF-A0A257QPM5-F1
#
_entry.id   AF-A0A257QPM5-F1
#
_cell.length_a   1.000
_cell.length_b   1.000
_cell.length_c   1.000
_cell.angle_alpha   90.00
_cell.angle_beta   90.00
_cell.angle_gamma   90.00
#
_symmetry.space_group_name_H-M   'P 1'
#
loop_
_entity.id
_entity.type
_entity.pdbx_description
1 polymer ?
#
loop_
_entity_poly.entity_id
_entity_poly.type
_entity_poly.pdbx_seq_one_letter_code
_entity_poly.pdbx_strand_id
1 'polypeptide(L)' 'MKTWLSSLLAGPDQRADEMALIAICGGLSFIGLEIFAVVVRHQLFDPVAFGEGFGGAISAVALGMGLKAKCGG' A
#
# COMPACT_ATOMS: atom_id res chain seq x y z
N MET A 1 17.96 -2.15 7.53
CA MET A 1 16.65 -2.74 7.12
C MET A 1 15.68 -2.84 8.28
N LYS A 2 15.99 -3.57 9.37
CA LYS A 2 15.09 -3.68 10.55
C LYS A 2 14.67 -2.31 11.13
N THR A 3 15.61 -1.38 11.25
CA THR A 3 15.40 -0.04 11.82
C THR A 3 14.55 0.88 10.94
N TRP A 4 14.62 0.72 9.62
CA TRP A 4 13.88 1.54 8.66
C TRP A 4 12.43 1.08 8.57
N LEU A 5 12.22 -0.24 8.52
CA LEU A 5 10.88 -0.83 8.60
C LEU A 5 10.22 -0.46 9.93
N SER A 6 10.92 -0.62 11.06
CA SER A 6 10.37 -0.25 12.37
C SER A 6 10.01 1.24 12.47
N SER A 7 10.77 2.11 11.80
CA SER A 7 10.48 3.55 11.76
C SER A 7 9.30 3.91 10.86
N LEU A 8 8.97 3.09 9.87
CA LEU A 8 7.75 3.23 9.06
C LEU A 8 6.52 2.64 9.74
N LEU A 9 6.71 1.63 10.59
CA LEU A 9 5.65 1.00 11.36
C LEU A 9 5.30 1.77 12.63
N ALA A 10 6.24 2.48 13.26
CA ALA A 10 5.99 3.17 14.52
C ALA A 10 5.25 4.49 14.28
N GLY A 11 3.99 4.57 14.72
CA GLY A 11 3.29 5.85 14.89
C GLY A 11 3.90 6.70 16.01
N PRO A 12 3.43 7.94 16.23
CA PRO A 12 3.96 8.87 17.24
C PRO A 12 4.09 8.26 18.64
N ASP A 13 3.25 7.28 18.98
CA ASP A 13 3.20 6.58 20.28
C ASP A 13 4.00 5.26 20.33
N GLN A 14 4.94 5.02 19.41
CA GLN A 14 5.67 3.74 19.27
C GLN A 14 4.80 2.49 19.03
N ARG A 15 3.49 2.66 18.76
CA ARG A 15 2.61 1.57 18.33
C ARG A 15 2.68 1.36 16.83
N ALA A 16 2.63 0.08 16.42
CA ALA A 16 2.54 -0.29 15.03
C ALA A 16 1.28 0.34 14.40
N ASP A 17 1.44 1.19 13.39
CA ASP A 17 0.32 1.73 12.64
C ASP A 17 -0.23 0.64 11.70
N GLU A 18 -1.24 -0.07 12.16
CA GLU A 18 -1.93 -1.12 11.41
C GLU A 18 -2.40 -0.65 10.03
N MET A 19 -2.77 0.63 9.86
CA MET A 19 -3.17 1.16 8.56
C MET A 19 -1.98 1.29 7.61
N ALA A 20 -0.82 1.76 8.11
CA ALA A 20 0.41 1.81 7.31
C ALA A 20 0.87 0.39 6.92
N LEU A 21 0.75 -0.58 7.83
CA LEU A 21 1.04 -1.99 7.56
C LEU A 21 0.13 -2.58 6.48
N ILE A 22 -1.18 -2.37 6.61
CA ILE A 22 -2.17 -2.85 5.63
C ILE A 22 -1.92 -2.19 4.27
N ALA A 23 -1.58 -0.91 4.24
CA ALA A 23 -1.23 -0.19 3.02
C ALA A 23 0.01 -0.77 2.33
N ILE A 24 1.08 -1.02 3.09
CA ILE A 24 2.32 -1.61 2.56
C ILE A 24 2.05 -3.03 2.02
N CYS A 25 1.32 -3.86 2.79
CA CYS A 25 0.93 -5.19 2.35
C CYS A 25 0.06 -5.14 1.08
N GLY A 26 -0.95 -4.28 1.04
CA GLY A 26 -1.82 -4.12 -0.11
C GLY A 26 -1.07 -3.65 -1.36
N GLY A 27 -0.19 -2.66 -1.23
CA GLY A 27 0.65 -2.17 -2.32
C GLY A 27 1.61 -3.24 -2.86
N LEU A 28 2.26 -4.00 -1.97
CA LEU A 28 3.13 -5.11 -2.36
C LEU A 28 2.36 -6.25 -3.04
N SER A 29 1.17 -6.59 -2.52
CA SER A 29 0.30 -7.59 -3.14
C SER A 29 -0.16 -7.17 -4.53
N PHE A 30 -0.53 -5.90 -4.71
CA PHE A 30 -0.92 -5.36 -6.02
C PHE A 30 0.23 -5.46 -7.04
N ILE A 31 1.43 -5.00 -6.67
CA ILE A 31 2.62 -5.09 -7.53
C ILE A 31 2.95 -6.56 -7.85
N GLY A 32 2.88 -7.45 -6.87
CA GLY A 32 3.14 -8.88 -7.06
C GLY A 32 2.15 -9.55 -8.02
N LEU A 33 0.86 -9.20 -7.93
CA LEU A 33 -0.17 -9.71 -8.83
C LEU A 33 0.01 -9.21 -10.27
N GLU A 34 0.41 -7.96 -10.44
CA GLU A 34 0.72 -7.38 -11.75
C GLU A 34 1.94 -8.04 -12.40
N ILE A 35 3.02 -8.24 -11.64
CA ILE A 35 4.19 -8.98 -12.13
C ILE A 35 3.79 -10.40 -12.52
N PHE A 36 2.95 -11.07 -11.72
CA PHE A 36 2.47 -12.42 -12.04
C PHE A 36 1.62 -12.43 -13.33
N ALA A 37 0.73 -11.46 -13.49
CA ALA A 37 -0.11 -11.31 -14.68
C ALA A 37 0.75 -11.14 -15.96
N VAL A 38 1.75 -10.26 -15.92
CA VAL A 38 2.59 -9.98 -17.09
C VAL A 38 3.60 -11.09 -17.35
N VAL A 39 4.32 -11.52 -16.31
CA VAL A 39 5.47 -12.45 -16.46
C VAL A 39 5.02 -13.89 -16.54
N VAL A 40 4.08 -14.33 -15.70
CA VAL A 40 3.67 -15.73 -15.62
C VAL A 40 2.46 -16.02 -16.51
N ARG A 41 1.50 -15.08 -16.61
CA ARG A 41 0.31 -15.25 -17.44
C ARG A 41 0.46 -14.67 -18.84
N HIS A 42 1.61 -14.07 -19.16
CA HIS A 42 1.92 -13.44 -20.45
C HIS A 42 0.85 -12.44 -20.92
N GLN A 43 0.18 -11.77 -19.98
CA GLN A 43 -0.76 -10.71 -20.32
C GLN A 43 -0.01 -9.47 -20.82
N LEU A 44 -0.63 -8.74 -21.74
CA LEU A 44 -0.11 -7.45 -22.18
C LEU A 44 -0.18 -6.47 -21.01
N PHE A 45 0.96 -5.85 -20.69
CA PHE A 45 1.00 -4.83 -19.67
C PHE A 45 0.32 -3.56 -20.17
N ASP A 46 -0.74 -3.14 -19.49
CA ASP A 46 -1.42 -1.88 -19.73
C ASP A 46 -1.00 -0.86 -18.65
N PRO A 47 -0.11 0.09 -18.97
CA PRO A 47 0.39 1.06 -18.00
C PRO A 47 -0.69 2.04 -17.51
N VAL A 48 -1.75 2.27 -18.29
CA VAL A 48 -2.84 3.18 -17.91
C VAL A 48 -3.70 2.50 -16.85
N ALA A 49 -4.17 1.28 -17.12
CA ALA A 49 -4.95 0.50 -16.16
C ALA A 49 -4.16 0.25 -14.86
N PHE A 50 -2.86 -0.04 -14.98
CA PHE A 50 -1.96 -0.14 -13.82
C PHE A 50 -1.91 1.16 -13.01
N GLY A 51 -1.71 2.31 -13.68
CA GLY A 51 -1.63 3.62 -13.04
C GLY A 51 -2.93 4.01 -12.34
N GLU A 52 -4.08 3.75 -12.95
CA GLU A 52 -5.40 3.97 -12.35
C GLU A 52 -5.62 3.10 -11.11
N GLY A 53 -5.31 1.80 -11.21
CA GLY A 53 -5.43 0.86 -10.09
C GLY A 53 -4.50 1.22 -8.92
N PHE A 54 -3.23 1.52 -9.22
CA PHE A 54 -2.24 1.88 -8.21
C PHE A 54 -2.52 3.25 -7.57
N GLY A 55 -2.90 4.25 -8.38
CA GLY A 55 -3.31 5.56 -7.91
C GLY A 55 -4.56 5.50 -7.04
N GLY A 56 -5.53 4.65 -7.40
CA GLY A 56 -6.72 4.36 -6.59
C GLY A 56 -6.36 3.72 -5.25
N ALA A 57 -5.46 2.73 -5.24
CA ALA A 57 -4.99 2.08 -4.01
C ALA A 57 -4.29 3.07 -3.07
N ILE A 58 -3.40 3.93 -3.59
CA ILE A 58 -2.74 4.98 -2.79
C ILE A 58 -3.75 5.98 -2.24
N SER A 59 -4.72 6.41 -3.07
CA SER A 59 -5.75 7.37 -2.66
C SER A 59 -6.64 6.79 -1.55
N ALA A 60 -7.03 5.51 -1.66
CA ALA A 60 -7.80 4.81 -0.64
C ALA A 60 -7.04 4.71 0.69
N VAL A 61 -5.73 4.42 0.64
CA VAL A 61 -4.86 4.43 1.83
C VAL A 61 -4.77 5.83 2.44
N ALA A 62 -4.51 6.86 1.62
CA ALA A 62 -4.37 8.24 2.10
C ALA A 62 -5.67 8.74 2.74
N LEU A 63 -6.82 8.42 2.16
CA LEU A 63 -8.13 8.70 2.74
C LEU A 63 -8.35 7.92 4.04
N GLY A 64 -8.01 6.63 4.08
CA GLY A 64 -8.12 5.79 5.28
C GLY A 64 -7.25 6.29 6.44
N MET A 65 -6.02 6.72 6.16
CA MET A 65 -5.12 7.33 7.15
C MET A 65 -5.61 8.70 7.60
N GLY A 66 -6.13 9.53 6.69
CA GLY A 66 -6.72 10.83 7.01
C GLY A 66 -8.01 10.74 7.83
N LEU A 67 -8.83 9.72 7.59
CA LEU A 67 -10.02 9.38 8.39
C LEU A 67 -9.62 8.87 9.77
N LYS A 68 -8.61 8.00 9.88
CA LYS A 68 -8.06 7.54 11.16
C LYS A 68 -7.52 8.71 11.99
N ALA A 69 -6.82 9.66 11.38
CA ALA A 69 -6.32 10.84 12.08
C ALA A 69 -7.42 11.81 12.57
N LYS A 70 -8.60 11.81 11.94
CA LYS A 70 -9.74 12.67 12.32
C LYS A 70 -10.74 12.01 13.26
N CYS A 71 -10.91 10.69 13.20
CA CYS A 71 -11.94 9.96 13.94
C CYS A 71 -11.39 8.95 14.97
N GLY A 72 -10.09 8.66 14.98
CA GLY A 72 -9.45 7.74 15.91
C GLY A 72 -8.60 8.48 16.94
N GLY A 73 -9.23 8.92 18.03
CA GLY A 73 -8.59 9.27 19.30
C GLY A 73 -8.78 8.14 20.31
#